data_AF-A0A925RZX6-F1
#
_entry.id   AF-A0A925RZX6-F1
#
_cell.length_a   1.000
_cell.length_b   1.000
_cell.length_c   1.000
_cell.angle_alpha   90.00
_cell.angle_beta   90.00
_cell.angle_gamma   90.00
#
_symmetry.space_group_name_H-M   'P 1'
#
loop_
_entity.id
_entity.type
_entity.pdbx_description
1 polymer ?
#
loop_
_entity_poly.entity_id
_entity_poly.type
_entity_poly.pdbx_seq_one_letter_code
_entity_poly.pdbx_strand_id
1 'polypeptide(L)'
;MFTAEGGSDGSAQWIDIENESDLIGNCDVERFPTLLVFDAERVYFAGPLRPDASTLRRVLASCEERARDRGPALEVPQEIRSLVRRILDRE
;
A
#
# COMPACT_ATOMS: atom_id res chain seq x y z
N MET A 1 1.92 -18.69 2.88
CA MET A 1 3.27 -18.11 2.79
C MET A 1 3.61 -17.99 1.31
N PHE A 2 3.43 -16.80 0.73
CA PHE A 2 3.83 -16.52 -0.66
C PHE A 2 5.08 -15.66 -0.58
N THR A 3 6.22 -16.22 -0.97
CA THR A 3 7.46 -15.45 -1.12
C THR A 3 7.42 -14.79 -2.49
N ALA A 4 7.30 -13.47 -2.52
CA ALA A 4 7.42 -12.70 -3.75
C ALA A 4 8.92 -12.60 -4.10
N GLU A 5 9.38 -13.43 -5.03
CA GLU A 5 10.72 -13.30 -5.61
C GLU A 5 10.59 -12.48 -6.90
N GLY A 6 11.04 -11.23 -6.85
CA GLY A 6 10.99 -10.31 -7.98
C GLY A 6 11.30 -8.86 -7.61
N GLY A 7 12.59 -8.58 -7.38
CA GLY A 7 13.26 -7.30 -7.62
C GLY A 7 12.52 -5.98 -7.39
N SER A 8 12.38 -5.58 -6.13
CA SER A 8 12.51 -4.21 -5.61
C SER A 8 12.58 -4.35 -4.09
N ASP A 9 13.44 -3.58 -3.41
CA ASP A 9 13.61 -3.59 -1.95
C ASP A 9 12.31 -3.10 -1.29
N GLY A 10 11.34 -4.00 -1.13
CA GLY A 10 10.01 -3.68 -0.62
C GLY A 10 9.44 -4.86 0.13
N SER A 11 9.05 -4.64 1.39
CA SER A 11 8.34 -5.62 2.20
C SER A 11 6.86 -5.62 1.80
N ALA A 12 6.27 -6.82 1.71
CA ALA A 12 4.82 -6.98 1.53
C ALA A 12 4.21 -7.48 2.84
N GLN A 13 3.36 -6.66 3.45
CA GLN A 13 2.64 -7.01 4.68
C GLN A 13 1.15 -7.14 4.40
N TRP A 14 0.55 -8.22 4.92
CA TRP A 14 -0.89 -8.36 4.99
C TRP A 14 -1.39 -7.82 6.32
N ILE A 15 -2.31 -6.85 6.26
CA ILE A 15 -2.95 -6.26 7.44
C ILE A 15 -4.37 -6.80 7.49
N ASP A 16 -4.67 -7.51 8.56
CA ASP A 16 -6.01 -7.98 8.87
C ASP A 16 -6.72 -6.92 9.73
N ILE A 17 -7.66 -6.19 9.14
CA ILE A 17 -8.28 -5.04 9.82
C ILE A 17 -9.14 -5.43 11.03
N GLU A 18 -9.61 -6.67 11.08
CA GLU A 18 -10.44 -7.16 12.19
C GLU A 18 -9.61 -7.29 13.47
N ASN A 19 -8.32 -7.62 13.34
CA ASN A 19 -7.40 -7.75 14.46
C ASN A 19 -6.52 -6.51 14.66
N GLU A 20 -6.27 -5.74 13.60
CA GLU A 20 -5.35 -4.59 13.60
C GLU A 20 -6.07 -3.23 13.59
N SER A 21 -7.20 -3.11 14.29
CA SER A 21 -8.02 -1.88 14.27
C SER A 21 -7.28 -0.62 14.74
N ASP A 22 -6.32 -0.73 15.67
CA ASP A 22 -5.51 0.42 16.13
C ASP A 22 -4.58 0.96 15.03
N LEU A 23 -4.11 0.08 14.15
CA LEU A 23 -3.29 0.42 12.99
C LEU A 23 -4.11 1.21 11.96
N ILE A 24 -5.32 0.75 11.66
CA ILE A 24 -6.25 1.39 10.72
C ILE A 24 -6.72 2.75 11.25
N GLY A 25 -6.95 2.85 12.57
CA GLY A 25 -7.35 4.09 13.21
C GLY A 25 -8.66 4.62 12.63
N ASN A 26 -8.61 5.81 12.03
CA ASN A 26 -9.77 6.47 11.42
C ASN A 26 -9.95 6.14 9.94
N CYS A 27 -9.07 5.35 9.33
CA CYS A 27 -9.14 5.07 7.90
C CYS A 27 -10.36 4.20 7.57
N ASP A 28 -11.31 4.75 6.83
CA ASP A 28 -12.48 4.02 6.36
C ASP A 28 -12.12 3.15 5.14
N VAL A 29 -12.10 1.83 5.33
CA VAL A 29 -11.81 0.84 4.28
C VAL A 29 -13.07 0.04 3.99
N GLU A 30 -13.85 0.50 3.00
CA GLU A 30 -15.16 -0.10 2.70
C GLU A 30 -15.07 -1.35 1.79
N ARG A 31 -14.02 -1.45 0.96
CA ARG A 31 -13.94 -2.46 -0.12
C ARG A 31 -12.68 -3.31 0.00
N PHE A 32 -12.88 -4.62 0.00
CA PHE A 32 -11.79 -5.60 0.11
C PHE A 32 -11.56 -6.35 -1.21
N PRO A 33 -10.29 -6.70 -1.53
CA PRO A 33 -9.06 -6.24 -0.89
C PRO A 33 -8.72 -4.78 -1.25
N THR A 34 -8.13 -4.03 -0.33
CA THR A 34 -7.54 -2.70 -0.58
C THR A 34 -6.02 -2.81 -0.58
N LEU A 35 -5.38 -2.23 -1.58
CA LEU A 35 -3.93 -2.20 -1.72
C LEU A 35 -3.41 -0.80 -1.40
N LEU A 36 -2.35 -0.74 -0.60
CA LEU A 36 -1.61 0.46 -0.27
C LEU A 36 -0.15 0.23 -0.67
N VAL A 37 0.41 1.12 -1.48
CA VAL A 37 1.81 1.07 -1.94
C VAL A 37 2.44 2.43 -1.67
N PHE A 38 3.52 2.45 -0.90
CA PHE A 38 4.15 3.68 -0.42
C PHE A 38 5.63 3.46 -0.09
N ASP A 39 6.36 4.55 0.08
CA ASP A 39 7.67 4.61 0.74
C ASP A 39 7.61 5.63 1.90
N ALA A 40 8.75 5.88 2.55
CA ALA A 40 8.87 6.82 3.67
C ALA A 40 8.37 8.26 3.36
N GLU A 41 8.41 8.67 2.09
CA GLU A 41 8.07 10.02 1.62
C GLU A 41 6.73 10.09 0.88
N ARG A 42 6.31 9.03 0.15
CA ARG A 42 5.22 9.12 -0.85
C ARG A 42 4.30 7.92 -0.84
N VAL A 43 3.04 8.16 -1.19
CA VAL A 43 2.07 7.12 -1.55
C VAL A 43 1.97 7.04 -3.07
N TYR A 44 2.10 5.83 -3.62
CA TYR A 44 2.02 5.53 -5.05
C TYR A 44 0.64 5.02 -5.47
N PHE A 45 -0.01 4.31 -4.55
CA PHE A 45 -1.35 3.74 -4.75
C PHE A 45 -2.05 3.55 -3.41
N ALA A 46 -3.32 3.91 -3.34
CA ALA A 46 -4.21 3.64 -2.21
C ALA A 46 -5.63 3.41 -2.74
N GLY A 47 -6.08 2.16 -2.76
CA GLY A 47 -7.43 1.88 -3.24
C GLY A 47 -7.79 0.40 -3.38
N PRO A 48 -9.07 0.11 -3.65
CA PRO A 48 -9.56 -1.24 -3.81
C PRO A 48 -8.98 -1.89 -5.07
N LEU A 49 -8.67 -3.18 -4.96
CA LEU A 49 -8.17 -3.99 -6.05
C LEU A 49 -9.14 -5.15 -6.31
N ARG A 50 -9.34 -5.49 -7.58
CA ARG A 50 -9.93 -6.78 -7.91
C ARG A 50 -8.97 -7.89 -7.44
N PRO A 51 -9.44 -8.98 -6.82
CA PRO A 51 -8.62 -10.12 -6.45
C PRO A 51 -8.20 -10.92 -7.69
N ASP A 52 -7.41 -10.28 -8.56
CA ASP A 52 -6.88 -10.82 -9.81
C ASP A 52 -5.38 -10.52 -9.89
N ALA A 53 -4.60 -11.58 -10.12
CA ALA A 53 -3.16 -11.52 -10.06
C ALA A 53 -2.54 -10.71 -11.22
N SER A 54 -3.22 -10.61 -12.36
CA SER A 54 -2.78 -9.79 -13.49
C SER A 54 -2.94 -8.30 -13.17
N THR A 55 -4.06 -7.94 -12.54
CA THR A 55 -4.36 -6.59 -12.08
C THR A 55 -3.34 -6.13 -11.04
N LEU A 56 -3.04 -6.97 -10.04
CA LEU A 56 -2.02 -6.68 -9.03
C LEU A 56 -0.65 -6.38 -9.67
N ARG A 57 -0.18 -7.28 -10.54
CA ARG A 57 1.13 -7.11 -11.22
C ARG A 57 1.21 -5.80 -12.00
N ARG A 58 0.13 -5.41 -12.68
CA ARG A 58 0.09 -4.17 -13.46
C ARG A 58 0.14 -2.93 -12.56
N VAL A 59 -0.56 -2.95 -11.42
CA VAL A 59 -0.52 -1.85 -10.45
C VAL A 59 0.87 -1.72 -9.83
N LEU A 60 1.47 -2.84 -9.42
CA LEU A 60 2.83 -2.85 -8.86
C LEU A 60 3.85 -2.31 -9.86
N ALA A 61 3.86 -2.81 -11.10
CA ALA A 61 4.77 -2.33 -12.14
C ALA A 61 4.63 -0.81 -12.38
N SER A 62 3.40 -0.28 -12.34
CA SER A 62 3.16 1.16 -12.46
C SER A 62 3.68 1.95 -11.24
N CYS A 63 3.59 1.39 -10.03
CA CYS A 63 4.13 2.03 -8.83
C CYS A 63 5.66 2.05 -8.85
N GLU A 64 6.30 0.95 -9.28
CA GLU A 64 7.76 0.87 -9.41
C GLU A 64 8.30 1.87 -10.44
N GLU A 65 7.60 2.07 -11.55
CA GLU A 65 7.94 3.10 -12.53
C GLU A 65 7.89 4.50 -11.91
N ARG A 66 6.82 4.82 -11.17
CA ARG A 66 6.66 6.11 -10.47
C ARG A 66 7.74 6.35 -9.42
N ALA A 67 8.09 5.30 -8.66
CA ALA A 67 9.16 5.37 -7.66
C ALA A 67 10.51 5.71 -8.30
N ARG A 68 10.82 5.12 -9.47
CA ARG A 68 12.05 5.38 -10.22
C ARG A 68 12.09 6.79 -10.81
N ASP A 69 10.98 7.25 -11.38
CA ASP A 69 10.88 8.56 -12.05
C ASP A 69 10.76 9.74 -11.06
N ARG A 70 10.60 9.46 -9.75
CA ARG A 70 10.23 10.46 -8.73
C ARG A 70 9.04 11.32 -9.18
N GLY A 71 8.06 10.67 -9.80
CA GLY A 71 6.81 11.30 -10.22
C GLY A 71 6.07 11.94 -9.03
N PRO A 72 5.04 12.78 -9.30
CA PRO A 72 4.29 13.42 -8.24
C PRO A 72 3.67 12.37 -7.31
N ALA A 73 3.75 12.63 -6.00
CA ALA A 73 3.11 11.78 -5.00
C ALA A 73 1.59 11.82 -5.17
N LEU A 74 0.92 10.70 -4.88
CA LEU A 74 -0.54 10.69 -4.84
C LEU A 74 -1.02 11.57 -3.68
N GLU A 75 -1.88 12.53 -3.96
CA GLU A 75 -2.59 13.27 -2.93
C GLU A 75 -3.61 12.34 -2.27
N VAL A 76 -3.35 11.96 -1.02
CA VAL A 76 -4.21 11.06 -0.25
C VAL A 76 -4.80 11.77 0.97
N PRO A 77 -5.98 11.33 1.45
CA PRO A 77 -6.59 11.82 2.68
C PRO A 77 -5.65 11.71 3.89
N GLN A 78 -5.88 12.55 4.92
CA GLN A 78 -5.07 12.54 6.14
C GLN A 78 -5.09 11.18 6.86
N GLU A 79 -6.20 10.45 6.77
CA GLU A 79 -6.34 9.13 7.36
C GLU A 79 -5.35 8.13 6.76
N ILE A 80 -5.22 8.11 5.42
CA ILE A 80 -4.25 7.27 4.70
C ILE A 80 -2.81 7.66 5.06
N ARG A 81 -2.51 8.97 5.16
CA ARG A 81 -1.18 9.44 5.61
C ARG A 81 -0.86 8.96 7.02
N SER A 82 -1.86 8.98 7.91
CA SER A 82 -1.71 8.56 9.31
C SER A 82 -1.53 7.05 9.43
N LEU A 83 -2.21 6.27 8.60
CA LEU A 83 -2.03 4.82 8.47
C LEU A 83 -0.60 4.48 8.01
N VAL A 84 -0.12 5.11 6.94
CA VAL A 84 1.26 4.94 6.45
C VAL A 84 2.28 5.22 7.56
N ARG A 85 2.10 6.32 8.29
CA ARG A 85 3.00 6.67 9.39
C ARG A 85 3.03 5.63 10.50
N ARG A 86 1.88 5.05 10.85
CA ARG A 86 1.77 3.98 11.84
C ARG A 86 2.44 2.69 11.38
N ILE A 87 2.33 2.34 10.09
CA ILE A 87 2.99 1.15 9.53
C ILE A 87 4.52 1.32 9.57
N LEU A 88 5.02 2.50 9.17
CA LEU A 88 6.47 2.79 9.19
C LEU A 88 7.07 2.83 10.61
N ASP A 89 6.27 3.12 11.64
CA ASP A 89 6.71 3.14 13.04
C ASP A 89 6.78 1.72 13.66
N ARG A 90 6.18 0.72 12.99
CA ARG A 90 6.21 -0.67 13.44
C ARG A 90 7.42 -1.46 12.93
N GLU A 91 8.08 -0.99 11.87
CA GLU A 91 9.27 -1.63 11.27
C GLU A 91 10.59 -1.13 11.87
#